data_AF-A0A6P5PEQ5-F1
#
_entry.id   AF-A0A6P5PEQ5-F1
#
_cell.length_a   1.000
_cell.length_b   1.000
_cell.length_c   1.000
_cell.angle_alpha   90.00
_cell.angle_beta   90.00
_cell.angle_gamma   90.00
#
_symmetry.space_group_name_H-M   'P 1'
#
loop_
_entity.id
_entity.type
_entity.pdbx_description
1 polymer ?
#
loop_
_entity_poly.entity_id
_entity_poly.type
_entity_poly.pdbx_seq_one_letter_code
_entity_poly.pdbx_strand_id
1 'polypeptide(L)'
;MWWFQQGLSFLPSALVIWTFATFIFSYITAITLHHVDPALPYISDTGTIPPERCLFGVMLSIAAVLGIATIYVRYKQVQALNPEENLIIKLNKAGLVLGILSCLGLSLVANFQKSTLFIVHVCGAVLAFSMGSFYMFVQTILSYQMQPKIHSKQVFWVRLLLVIWCGVSALTMMTCSSILYSSDFGPDVVQKLHWNREDKGYVLHLVTTAAEWSMSFSFFGFFLTYIRDFQKITLRVEANLHGLTLYDTVPCPVTNERSPLLSRDFQ
;
A
#
# COMPACT_ATOMS: atom_id res chain seq x y z
N MET A 1 -26.38 3.64 5.02
CA MET A 1 -25.11 3.25 4.35
C MET A 1 -23.98 3.41 5.34
N TRP A 2 -23.16 2.37 5.54
CA TRP A 2 -22.06 2.43 6.51
C TRP A 2 -20.98 3.41 6.02
N TRP A 3 -20.17 3.96 6.94
CA TRP A 3 -19.22 5.04 6.60
C TRP A 3 -18.16 4.61 5.56
N PHE A 4 -17.85 3.32 5.46
CA PHE A 4 -16.90 2.73 4.50
C PHE A 4 -17.54 2.35 3.15
N GLN A 5 -18.86 2.47 3.02
CA GLN A 5 -19.60 2.18 1.78
C GLN A 5 -19.93 3.45 1.00
N GLN A 6 -19.57 4.62 1.52
CA GLN A 6 -19.83 5.91 0.87
C GLN A 6 -18.73 6.20 -0.14
N GLY A 7 -19.12 6.54 -1.38
CA GLY A 7 -18.17 6.82 -2.45
C GLY A 7 -17.17 5.68 -2.67
N LEU A 8 -15.89 6.02 -2.76
CA LEU A 8 -14.79 5.05 -2.93
C LEU A 8 -14.05 4.74 -1.62
N SER A 9 -14.63 5.09 -0.46
CA SER A 9 -13.98 4.89 0.85
C SER A 9 -13.73 3.42 1.21
N PHE A 10 -14.38 2.48 0.52
CA PHE A 10 -14.12 1.05 0.68
C PHE A 10 -12.70 0.67 0.29
N LEU A 11 -12.06 1.38 -0.65
CA LEU A 11 -10.70 1.06 -1.13
C LEU A 11 -9.64 1.18 -0.04
N PRO A 12 -9.44 2.36 0.60
CA PRO A 12 -8.47 2.48 1.69
C PRO A 12 -8.82 1.60 2.89
N SER A 13 -10.10 1.36 3.18
CA SER A 13 -10.52 0.42 4.22
C SER A 13 -10.13 -1.02 3.89
N ALA A 14 -10.43 -1.49 2.66
CA ALA A 14 -10.07 -2.82 2.20
C ALA A 14 -8.55 -3.01 2.19
N LEU A 15 -7.80 -2.02 1.70
CA LEU A 15 -6.33 -2.05 1.72
C LEU A 15 -5.79 -2.28 3.13
N VAL A 16 -6.23 -1.48 4.11
CA VAL A 16 -5.72 -1.56 5.49
C VAL A 16 -6.14 -2.87 6.15
N ILE A 17 -7.42 -3.24 6.07
CA ILE A 17 -7.95 -4.45 6.69
C ILE A 17 -7.30 -5.69 6.08
N TRP A 18 -7.17 -5.73 4.76
CA TRP A 18 -6.57 -6.87 4.05
C TRP A 18 -5.08 -7.01 4.37
N THR A 19 -4.32 -5.91 4.34
CA THR A 19 -2.88 -5.96 4.64
C THR A 19 -2.64 -6.33 6.11
N PHE A 20 -3.44 -5.80 7.03
CA PHE A 20 -3.36 -6.20 8.44
C PHE A 20 -3.71 -7.69 8.62
N ALA A 21 -4.76 -8.18 7.95
CA ALA A 21 -5.12 -9.60 7.96
C ALA A 21 -3.99 -10.49 7.40
N THR A 22 -3.30 -10.05 6.33
CA THR A 22 -2.10 -10.73 5.81
C THR A 22 -1.07 -10.94 6.91
N PHE A 23 -0.72 -9.87 7.64
CA PHE A 23 0.31 -9.95 8.68
C PHE A 23 -0.12 -10.85 9.83
N ILE A 24 -1.38 -10.74 10.27
CA ILE A 24 -1.89 -11.53 11.39
C ILE A 24 -2.03 -13.02 11.04
N PHE A 25 -2.58 -13.36 9.86
CA PHE A 25 -2.70 -14.77 9.48
C PHE A 25 -1.35 -15.43 9.25
N SER A 26 -0.40 -14.71 8.64
CA SER A 26 0.97 -15.22 8.47
C SER A 26 1.65 -15.41 9.83
N TYR A 27 1.56 -14.44 10.72
CA TYR A 27 2.10 -14.51 12.08
C TYR A 27 1.53 -15.68 12.89
N ILE A 28 0.20 -15.83 12.92
CA ILE A 28 -0.46 -16.93 13.64
C ILE A 28 0.00 -18.27 13.08
N THR A 29 0.02 -18.43 11.75
CA THR A 29 0.42 -19.69 11.12
C THR A 29 1.90 -20.01 11.38
N ALA A 30 2.78 -19.03 11.29
CA ALA A 30 4.21 -19.22 11.54
C ALA A 30 4.49 -19.63 13.00
N ILE A 31 3.74 -19.09 13.97
CA ILE A 31 3.88 -19.47 15.38
C ILE A 31 3.28 -20.84 15.66
N THR A 32 2.09 -21.13 15.15
CA THR A 32 1.43 -22.43 15.40
C THR A 32 2.21 -23.60 14.84
N LEU A 33 2.98 -23.36 13.77
CA LEU A 33 3.88 -24.34 13.16
C LEU A 33 5.33 -24.25 13.68
N HIS A 34 5.60 -23.38 14.65
CA HIS A 34 6.93 -23.19 15.24
C HIS A 34 8.03 -22.80 14.24
N HIS A 35 7.67 -22.09 13.17
CA HIS A 35 8.60 -21.60 12.15
C HIS A 35 9.34 -20.32 12.56
N VAL A 36 8.78 -19.56 13.51
CA VAL A 36 9.36 -18.33 14.09
C VAL A 36 9.06 -18.28 15.58
N ASP A 37 9.86 -17.50 16.31
CA ASP A 37 9.60 -17.29 17.73
C ASP A 37 8.44 -16.31 17.97
N PRO A 38 7.62 -16.52 19.03
CA PRO A 38 6.50 -15.63 19.33
C PRO A 38 6.90 -14.19 19.67
N ALA A 39 8.13 -13.99 20.13
CA ALA A 39 8.66 -12.71 20.62
C ALA A 39 8.98 -11.73 19.48
N LEU A 40 7.93 -11.24 18.81
CA LEU A 40 7.94 -10.20 17.78
C LEU A 40 8.95 -10.43 16.63
N PRO A 41 8.72 -11.44 15.77
CA PRO A 41 9.52 -11.67 14.58
C PRO A 41 9.31 -10.55 13.56
N TYR A 42 10.20 -10.46 12.56
CA TYR A 42 9.94 -9.61 11.40
C TYR A 42 8.65 -10.06 10.71
N ILE A 43 7.88 -9.12 10.17
CA ILE A 43 6.71 -9.40 9.34
C ILE A 43 7.11 -10.30 8.17
N SER A 44 8.24 -9.99 7.53
CA SER A 44 8.81 -10.78 6.43
C SER A 44 9.20 -12.21 6.83
N ASP A 45 9.64 -12.43 8.07
CA ASP A 45 9.98 -13.77 8.59
C ASP A 45 8.74 -14.64 8.67
N THR A 46 7.61 -14.06 9.08
CA THR A 46 6.33 -14.77 9.14
C THR A 46 5.81 -15.21 7.77
N GLY A 47 6.38 -14.73 6.66
CA GLY A 47 6.00 -15.09 5.28
C GLY A 47 7.04 -15.96 4.56
N THR A 48 7.97 -16.59 5.28
CA THR A 48 9.13 -17.25 4.66
C THR A 48 8.93 -18.75 4.38
N ILE A 49 8.24 -19.49 5.26
CA ILE A 49 8.12 -20.96 5.18
C ILE A 49 6.71 -21.36 4.70
N PRO A 50 6.53 -22.47 3.94
CA PRO A 50 5.19 -22.99 3.64
C PRO A 50 4.49 -23.54 4.89
N PRO A 51 3.15 -23.39 5.02
CA PRO A 51 2.22 -22.87 4.01
C PRO A 51 2.08 -21.33 4.02
N GLU A 52 2.52 -20.65 5.08
CA GLU A 52 2.27 -19.21 5.27
C GLU A 52 2.96 -18.34 4.22
N ARG A 53 4.07 -18.77 3.61
CA ARG A 53 4.68 -18.07 2.46
C ARG A 53 3.71 -17.87 1.30
N CYS A 54 2.89 -18.89 1.03
CA CYS A 54 1.97 -18.87 -0.11
C CYS A 54 0.79 -17.94 0.21
N LEU A 55 0.28 -18.02 1.44
CA LEU A 55 -0.76 -17.14 1.94
C LEU A 55 -0.30 -15.68 1.93
N PHE A 56 0.87 -15.41 2.50
CA PHE A 56 1.50 -14.08 2.54
C PHE A 56 1.68 -13.53 1.13
N GLY A 57 2.22 -14.32 0.21
CA GLY A 57 2.46 -13.91 -1.17
C GLY A 57 1.19 -13.53 -1.92
N VAL A 58 0.14 -14.36 -1.86
CA VAL A 58 -1.15 -14.07 -2.50
C VAL A 58 -1.81 -12.84 -1.87
N MET A 59 -1.91 -12.81 -0.54
CA MET A 59 -2.61 -11.73 0.13
C MET A 59 -1.88 -10.38 0.00
N LEU A 60 -0.55 -10.35 0.09
CA LEU A 60 0.24 -9.13 -0.07
C LEU A 60 0.26 -8.64 -1.53
N SER A 61 0.17 -9.56 -2.52
CA SER A 61 -0.02 -9.18 -3.93
C SER A 61 -1.39 -8.53 -4.16
N ILE A 62 -2.45 -9.04 -3.54
CA ILE A 62 -3.78 -8.39 -3.55
C ILE A 62 -3.71 -7.01 -2.87
N ALA A 63 -3.01 -6.90 -1.74
CA ALA A 63 -2.79 -5.62 -1.07
C ALA A 63 -2.06 -4.61 -1.98
N ALA A 64 -1.07 -5.05 -2.78
CA ALA A 64 -0.39 -4.19 -3.74
C ALA A 64 -1.36 -3.63 -4.80
N VAL A 65 -2.28 -4.45 -5.32
CA VAL A 65 -3.31 -4.00 -6.27
C VAL A 65 -4.30 -3.02 -5.62
N LEU A 66 -4.77 -3.31 -4.42
CA LEU A 66 -5.61 -2.38 -3.63
C LEU A 66 -4.88 -1.07 -3.33
N GLY A 67 -3.57 -1.13 -3.11
CA GLY A 67 -2.68 0.00 -2.94
C GLY A 67 -2.68 0.89 -4.17
N ILE A 68 -2.40 0.31 -5.34
CA ILE A 68 -2.42 1.03 -6.63
C ILE A 68 -3.78 1.68 -6.87
N ALA A 69 -4.89 0.95 -6.66
CA ALA A 69 -6.23 1.48 -6.82
C ALA A 69 -6.49 2.68 -5.89
N THR A 70 -6.11 2.56 -4.60
CA THR A 70 -6.26 3.64 -3.61
C THR A 70 -5.42 4.87 -3.99
N ILE A 71 -4.16 4.66 -4.38
CA ILE A 71 -3.25 5.74 -4.82
C ILE A 71 -3.78 6.42 -6.09
N TYR A 72 -4.31 5.65 -7.04
CA TYR A 72 -4.87 6.20 -8.27
C TYR A 72 -6.12 7.04 -8.02
N VAL A 73 -7.03 6.57 -7.16
CA VAL A 73 -8.21 7.36 -6.75
C VAL A 73 -7.77 8.65 -6.07
N ARG A 74 -6.75 8.59 -5.20
CA ARG A 74 -6.18 9.80 -4.58
C ARG A 74 -5.61 10.75 -5.63
N TYR A 75 -4.89 10.23 -6.62
CA TYR A 75 -4.35 11.04 -7.71
C TYR A 75 -5.46 11.75 -8.50
N LYS A 76 -6.51 11.03 -8.88
CA LYS A 76 -7.67 11.59 -9.59
C LYS A 76 -8.43 12.59 -8.75
N GLN A 77 -8.57 12.36 -7.44
CA GLN A 77 -9.15 13.31 -6.51
C GLN A 77 -8.43 14.65 -6.54
N VAL A 78 -7.11 14.64 -6.35
CA VAL A 78 -6.31 15.87 -6.29
C VAL A 78 -6.33 16.59 -7.63
N GLN A 79 -6.27 15.84 -8.74
CA GLN A 79 -6.36 16.38 -10.09
C GLN A 79 -7.70 17.08 -10.37
N ALA A 80 -8.82 16.48 -9.94
CA ALA A 80 -10.15 17.04 -10.14
C ALA A 80 -10.40 18.31 -9.31
N LEU A 81 -9.78 18.40 -8.12
CA LEU A 81 -9.99 19.51 -7.21
C LEU A 81 -9.05 20.71 -7.44
N ASN A 82 -7.89 20.51 -8.10
CA ASN A 82 -6.91 21.57 -8.34
C ASN A 82 -6.30 21.46 -9.75
N PRO A 83 -7.09 21.69 -10.82
CA PRO A 83 -6.64 21.48 -12.20
C PRO A 83 -5.64 22.52 -12.71
N GLU A 84 -5.51 23.69 -12.06
CA GLU A 84 -4.74 24.83 -12.57
C GLU A 84 -3.44 25.11 -11.78
N GLU A 85 -3.25 24.49 -10.62
CA GLU A 85 -2.09 24.74 -9.78
C GLU A 85 -0.90 23.86 -10.15
N ASN A 86 0.05 24.43 -10.91
CA ASN A 86 1.23 23.74 -11.42
C ASN A 86 2.03 22.95 -10.37
N LEU A 87 2.20 23.51 -9.16
CA LEU A 87 2.94 22.82 -8.07
C LEU A 87 2.16 21.60 -7.57
N ILE A 88 0.86 21.72 -7.31
CA ILE A 88 0.00 20.63 -6.88
C ILE A 88 -0.02 19.52 -7.94
N ILE A 89 -0.12 19.87 -9.22
CA ILE A 89 -0.11 18.89 -10.33
C ILE A 89 1.20 18.10 -10.34
N LYS A 90 2.35 18.77 -10.20
CA LYS A 90 3.67 18.11 -10.16
C LYS A 90 3.80 17.19 -8.97
N LEU A 91 3.46 17.66 -7.77
CA LEU A 91 3.48 16.87 -6.54
C LEU A 91 2.53 15.67 -6.62
N ASN A 92 1.34 15.84 -7.21
CA ASN A 92 0.38 14.78 -7.39
C ASN A 92 0.89 13.68 -8.34
N LYS A 93 1.51 14.05 -9.46
CA LYS A 93 2.17 13.09 -10.37
C LYS A 93 3.35 12.39 -9.70
N ALA A 94 4.19 13.11 -8.96
CA ALA A 94 5.29 12.51 -8.21
C ALA A 94 4.76 11.51 -7.16
N GLY A 95 3.71 11.88 -6.43
CA GLY A 95 3.01 10.98 -5.50
C GLY A 95 2.50 9.72 -6.19
N LEU A 96 1.85 9.84 -7.36
CA LEU A 96 1.39 8.66 -8.12
C LEU A 96 2.55 7.70 -8.43
N VAL A 97 3.67 8.22 -8.93
CA VAL A 97 4.86 7.40 -9.26
C VAL A 97 5.44 6.74 -8.01
N LEU A 98 5.64 7.50 -6.93
CA LEU A 98 6.15 6.98 -5.65
C LEU A 98 5.26 5.88 -5.08
N GLY A 99 3.94 6.07 -5.13
CA GLY A 99 2.98 5.08 -4.67
C GLY A 99 3.00 3.79 -5.50
N ILE A 100 3.05 3.90 -6.84
CA ILE A 100 3.15 2.72 -7.72
C ILE A 100 4.46 1.96 -7.46
N LEU A 101 5.58 2.66 -7.32
CA LEU A 101 6.86 2.03 -6.98
C LEU A 101 6.80 1.34 -5.62
N SER A 102 6.16 1.94 -4.62
CA SER A 102 5.93 1.30 -3.31
C SER A 102 5.14 0.00 -3.44
N CYS A 103 4.05 0.00 -4.22
CA CYS A 103 3.27 -1.22 -4.47
C CYS A 103 4.04 -2.28 -5.27
N LEU A 104 4.93 -1.88 -6.19
CA LEU A 104 5.86 -2.81 -6.84
C LEU A 104 6.80 -3.44 -5.80
N GLY A 105 7.30 -2.66 -4.85
CA GLY A 105 8.09 -3.17 -3.73
C GLY A 105 7.32 -4.21 -2.89
N LEU A 106 6.05 -3.95 -2.58
CA LEU A 106 5.19 -4.93 -1.90
C LEU A 106 5.06 -6.23 -2.69
N SER A 107 4.90 -6.15 -4.01
CA SER A 107 4.84 -7.33 -4.88
C SER A 107 6.16 -8.11 -4.89
N LEU A 108 7.32 -7.43 -4.87
CA LEU A 108 8.62 -8.09 -4.75
C LEU A 108 8.76 -8.81 -3.40
N VAL A 109 8.47 -8.14 -2.29
CA VAL A 109 8.52 -8.74 -0.94
C VAL A 109 7.58 -9.93 -0.82
N ALA A 110 6.39 -9.85 -1.43
CA ALA A 110 5.40 -10.91 -1.41
C ALA A 110 5.87 -12.20 -2.09
N ASN A 111 6.65 -12.08 -3.17
CA ASN A 111 6.97 -13.21 -4.06
C ASN A 111 8.42 -13.69 -3.94
N PHE A 112 9.33 -12.86 -3.44
CA PHE A 112 10.74 -13.19 -3.24
C PHE A 112 11.06 -13.23 -1.75
N GLN A 113 11.09 -14.43 -1.17
CA GLN A 113 11.34 -14.63 0.27
C GLN A 113 12.80 -14.33 0.63
N LYS A 114 13.02 -13.84 1.86
CA LYS A 114 14.37 -13.53 2.36
C LYS A 114 15.31 -14.73 2.32
N SER A 115 14.80 -15.93 2.59
CA SER A 115 15.59 -17.17 2.67
C SER A 115 16.03 -17.71 1.31
N THR A 116 15.36 -17.31 0.22
CA THR A 116 15.62 -17.83 -1.13
C THR A 116 16.41 -16.84 -1.96
N LEU A 117 15.97 -15.56 -2.01
CA LEU A 117 16.62 -14.51 -2.77
C LEU A 117 16.68 -13.21 -1.95
N PHE A 118 17.55 -13.21 -0.94
CA PHE A 118 17.70 -12.11 0.03
C PHE A 118 17.86 -10.73 -0.63
N ILE A 119 18.71 -10.60 -1.65
CA ILE A 119 18.97 -9.32 -2.33
C ILE A 119 17.68 -8.75 -2.92
N VAL A 120 16.91 -9.58 -3.64
CA VAL A 120 15.65 -9.14 -4.25
C VAL A 120 14.62 -8.78 -3.18
N HIS A 121 14.56 -9.56 -2.10
CA HIS A 121 13.68 -9.27 -0.96
C HIS A 121 14.00 -7.90 -0.34
N VAL A 122 15.27 -7.63 -0.03
CA VAL A 122 15.71 -6.35 0.54
C VAL A 122 15.47 -5.20 -0.44
N CYS A 123 15.76 -5.37 -1.73
CA CYS A 123 15.42 -4.37 -2.74
C CYS A 123 13.91 -4.09 -2.75
N GLY A 124 13.07 -5.13 -2.66
CA GLY A 124 11.63 -5.00 -2.54
C GLY A 124 11.20 -4.23 -1.29
N ALA A 125 11.79 -4.55 -0.13
CA ALA A 125 11.48 -3.90 1.15
C ALA A 125 11.87 -2.42 1.14
N VAL A 126 13.07 -2.09 0.65
CA VAL A 126 13.53 -0.71 0.47
C VAL A 126 12.59 0.03 -0.49
N LEU A 127 12.22 -0.59 -1.61
CA LEU A 127 11.32 0.02 -2.57
C LEU A 127 9.93 0.27 -1.95
N ALA A 128 9.38 -0.70 -1.22
CA ALA A 128 8.09 -0.61 -0.56
C ALA A 128 8.07 0.50 0.50
N PHE A 129 8.97 0.42 1.49
CA PHE A 129 8.97 1.31 2.64
C PHE A 129 9.51 2.69 2.31
N SER A 130 10.60 2.83 1.54
CA SER A 130 11.16 4.14 1.23
C SER A 130 10.27 4.92 0.27
N MET A 131 9.83 4.33 -0.84
CA MET A 131 8.94 5.04 -1.78
C MET A 131 7.58 5.32 -1.14
N GLY A 132 7.09 4.40 -0.30
CA GLY A 132 5.90 4.63 0.50
C GLY A 132 6.04 5.80 1.49
N SER A 133 7.19 5.93 2.15
CA SER A 133 7.45 7.02 3.09
C SER A 133 7.49 8.36 2.37
N PHE A 134 8.16 8.43 1.21
CA PHE A 134 8.15 9.62 0.36
C PHE A 134 6.76 9.93 -0.18
N TYR A 135 5.97 8.91 -0.53
CA TYR A 135 4.56 9.09 -0.90
C TYR A 135 3.77 9.77 0.23
N MET A 136 3.88 9.28 1.47
CA MET A 136 3.21 9.87 2.63
C MET A 136 3.66 11.32 2.86
N PHE A 137 4.95 11.60 2.71
CA PHE A 137 5.50 12.96 2.82
C PHE A 137 4.91 13.90 1.76
N VAL A 138 4.94 13.51 0.48
CA VAL A 138 4.37 14.29 -0.63
C VAL A 138 2.86 14.51 -0.44
N GLN A 139 2.12 13.48 -0.01
CA GLN A 139 0.69 13.59 0.25
C GLN A 139 0.36 14.46 1.46
N THR A 140 1.27 14.57 2.42
CA THR A 140 1.16 15.50 3.55
C THR A 140 1.38 16.94 3.09
N ILE A 141 2.36 17.20 2.22
CA ILE A 141 2.56 18.51 1.59
C ILE A 141 1.31 18.89 0.77
N LEU A 142 0.80 17.98 -0.06
CA LEU A 142 -0.45 18.20 -0.79
C LEU A 142 -1.62 18.51 0.16
N SER A 143 -1.70 17.81 1.29
CA SER A 143 -2.74 18.05 2.29
C SER A 143 -2.68 19.46 2.86
N TYR A 144 -1.47 20.00 3.07
CA TYR A 144 -1.23 21.38 3.50
C TYR A 144 -1.62 22.41 2.42
N GLN A 145 -1.18 22.19 1.18
CA GLN A 145 -1.47 23.09 0.05
C GLN A 145 -2.97 23.18 -0.24
N MET A 146 -3.71 22.09 -0.04
CA MET A 146 -5.15 22.02 -0.26
C MET A 146 -6.01 22.52 0.93
N GLN A 147 -5.39 23.10 1.97
CA GLN A 147 -6.10 23.72 3.08
C GLN A 147 -6.50 25.17 2.78
N PRO A 148 -7.55 25.69 3.45
CA PRO A 148 -8.55 24.99 4.24
C PRO A 148 -9.73 24.47 3.39
N LYS A 149 -9.72 24.75 2.08
CA LYS A 149 -10.88 24.57 1.19
C LYS A 149 -11.30 23.10 1.04
N ILE A 150 -10.33 22.17 1.02
CA ILE A 150 -10.58 20.76 0.76
C ILE A 150 -10.29 19.89 1.99
N HIS A 151 -9.13 20.08 2.64
CA HIS A 151 -8.78 19.35 3.86
C HIS A 151 -8.84 20.26 5.09
N SER A 152 -9.30 19.71 6.21
CA SER A 152 -9.25 20.40 7.50
C SER A 152 -7.83 20.49 8.05
N LYS A 153 -7.57 21.48 8.91
CA LYS A 153 -6.31 21.62 9.67
C LYS A 153 -5.94 20.37 10.44
N GLN A 154 -6.94 19.70 11.02
CA GLN A 154 -6.76 18.47 11.79
C GLN A 154 -6.20 17.32 10.94
N VAL A 155 -6.71 17.11 9.72
CA VAL A 155 -6.24 16.02 8.84
C VAL A 155 -4.76 16.19 8.47
N PHE A 156 -4.32 17.43 8.20
CA PHE A 156 -2.91 17.71 7.96
C PHE A 156 -2.04 17.36 9.18
N TRP A 157 -2.41 17.80 10.38
CA TRP A 157 -1.63 17.50 11.59
C TRP A 157 -1.54 16.00 11.84
N VAL A 158 -2.64 15.26 11.66
CA VAL A 158 -2.63 13.79 11.77
C VAL A 158 -1.67 13.17 10.74
N ARG A 159 -1.74 13.59 9.47
CA ARG A 159 -0.84 13.11 8.41
C ARG A 159 0.63 13.44 8.70
N LEU A 160 0.91 14.65 9.21
CA LEU A 160 2.26 15.07 9.59
C LEU A 160 2.81 14.21 10.74
N LEU A 161 2.02 13.96 11.78
CA LEU A 161 2.42 13.10 12.90
C LEU A 161 2.72 11.67 12.43
N LEU A 162 1.91 11.13 11.51
CA LEU A 162 2.13 9.80 10.93
C LEU A 162 3.40 9.74 10.07
N VAL A 163 3.72 10.80 9.32
CA VAL A 163 4.99 10.89 8.58
C VAL A 163 6.19 10.97 9.53
N ILE A 164 6.10 11.74 10.60
CA ILE A 164 7.16 11.81 11.62
C ILE A 164 7.36 10.43 12.28
N TRP A 165 6.27 9.77 12.67
CA TRP A 165 6.31 8.41 13.21
C TRP A 165 6.96 7.43 12.22
N CYS A 166 6.53 7.43 10.96
CA CYS A 166 7.12 6.62 9.90
C CYS A 166 8.63 6.88 9.77
N GLY A 167 9.03 8.15 9.76
CA GLY A 167 10.43 8.56 9.65
C GLY A 167 11.29 8.08 10.81
N VAL A 168 10.83 8.24 12.06
CA VAL A 168 11.54 7.75 13.26
C VAL A 168 11.69 6.22 13.22
N SER A 169 10.64 5.50 12.81
CA SER A 169 10.70 4.04 12.69
C SER A 169 11.66 3.61 11.59
N ALA A 170 11.66 4.28 10.44
CA ALA A 170 12.57 4.02 9.32
C ALA A 170 14.04 4.29 9.68
N LEU A 171 14.31 5.41 10.36
CA LEU A 171 15.64 5.73 10.88
C LEU A 171 16.12 4.68 11.88
N THR A 172 15.26 4.27 12.81
CA THR A 172 15.59 3.23 13.81
C THR A 172 15.88 1.89 13.13
N MET A 173 15.03 1.47 12.19
CA MET A 173 15.24 0.23 11.44
C MET A 173 16.55 0.27 10.65
N MET A 174 16.83 1.38 9.95
CA MET A 174 18.03 1.54 9.13
C MET A 174 19.32 1.54 9.97
N THR A 175 19.36 2.29 11.07
CA THR A 175 20.56 2.37 11.92
C THR A 175 20.79 1.07 12.67
N CYS A 176 19.78 0.49 13.32
CA CYS A 176 19.93 -0.75 14.06
C CYS A 176 20.22 -1.96 13.15
N SER A 177 19.62 -2.02 11.94
CA SER A 177 19.93 -3.09 10.97
C SER A 177 21.35 -2.95 10.45
N SER A 178 21.81 -1.73 10.19
CA SER A 178 23.20 -1.48 9.77
C SER A 178 24.20 -1.95 10.82
N ILE A 179 23.93 -1.70 12.10
CA ILE A 179 24.77 -2.19 13.21
C ILE A 179 24.67 -3.73 13.31
N LEU A 180 23.46 -4.29 13.23
CA LEU A 180 23.22 -5.73 13.32
C LEU A 180 23.97 -6.52 12.23
N TYR A 181 23.98 -6.03 10.99
CA TYR A 181 24.60 -6.72 9.85
C TYR A 181 26.08 -6.38 9.62
N SER A 182 26.59 -5.27 10.18
CA SER A 182 28.02 -4.95 10.11
C SER A 182 28.83 -5.53 11.27
N SER A 183 28.16 -5.93 12.36
CA SER A 183 28.79 -6.50 13.54
C SER A 183 28.99 -8.02 13.37
N ASP A 184 30.08 -8.56 13.93
CA ASP A 184 30.39 -10.00 13.88
C ASP A 184 29.58 -10.79 14.93
N PHE A 185 28.26 -10.87 14.69
CA PHE A 185 27.31 -11.62 15.53
C PHE A 185 27.06 -13.05 15.02
N GLY A 186 27.80 -13.48 13.98
CA GLY A 186 27.76 -14.81 13.39
C GLY A 186 27.33 -14.81 11.92
N PRO A 187 27.69 -15.86 11.17
CA PRO A 187 27.48 -15.93 9.71
C PRO A 187 26.00 -15.98 9.30
N ASP A 188 25.12 -16.46 10.18
CA ASP A 188 23.72 -16.77 9.84
C ASP A 188 22.71 -15.71 10.31
N VAL A 189 23.15 -14.58 10.86
CA VAL A 189 22.29 -13.51 11.43
C VAL A 189 21.23 -13.03 10.44
N VAL A 190 21.57 -12.99 9.15
CA VAL A 190 20.67 -12.54 8.07
C VAL A 190 19.48 -13.49 7.87
N GLN A 191 19.72 -14.80 7.96
CA GLN A 191 18.72 -15.83 7.68
C GLN A 191 18.08 -16.42 8.94
N LYS A 192 18.58 -16.06 10.12
CA LYS A 192 18.11 -16.53 11.41
C LYS A 192 16.62 -16.20 11.62
N LEU A 193 15.83 -17.22 11.95
CA LEU A 193 14.40 -17.14 12.27
C LEU A 193 14.12 -17.37 13.76
N HIS A 194 15.01 -18.09 14.45
CA HIS A 194 14.91 -18.35 15.88
C HIS A 194 15.99 -17.58 16.63
N TRP A 195 15.59 -16.77 17.61
CA TRP A 195 16.39 -15.86 18.40
C TRP A 195 16.22 -16.15 19.90
N ASN A 196 17.31 -16.56 20.54
CA ASN A 196 17.39 -16.71 21.99
C ASN A 196 17.86 -15.40 22.63
N ARG A 197 17.44 -15.15 23.88
CA ARG A 197 17.85 -13.94 24.63
C ARG A 197 19.38 -13.84 24.85
N GLU A 198 20.06 -14.97 24.79
CA GLU A 198 21.52 -15.07 24.94
C GLU A 198 22.26 -14.82 23.62
N ASP A 199 21.56 -14.76 22.49
CA ASP A 199 22.17 -14.51 21.19
C ASP A 199 22.75 -13.09 21.12
N LYS A 200 23.98 -13.01 20.61
CA LYS A 200 24.58 -11.73 20.27
C LYS A 200 23.71 -11.03 19.22
N GLY A 201 23.40 -9.76 19.46
CA GLY A 201 22.53 -8.99 18.57
C GLY A 201 21.02 -9.15 18.81
N TYR A 202 20.57 -9.98 19.77
CA TYR A 202 19.15 -10.18 20.10
C TYR A 202 18.39 -8.87 20.32
N VAL A 203 18.97 -7.94 21.09
CA VAL A 203 18.34 -6.63 21.35
C VAL A 203 18.20 -5.81 20.08
N LEU A 204 19.21 -5.81 19.20
CA LEU A 204 19.16 -5.11 17.92
C LEU A 204 18.12 -5.73 16.99
N HIS A 205 18.02 -7.06 16.96
CA HIS A 205 16.95 -7.77 16.27
C HIS A 205 15.57 -7.33 16.78
N LEU A 206 15.34 -7.33 18.09
CA LEU A 206 14.04 -6.91 18.65
C LEU A 206 13.69 -5.45 18.34
N VAL A 207 14.68 -4.55 18.36
CA VAL A 207 14.48 -3.14 18.00
C VAL A 207 14.15 -2.99 16.52
N THR A 208 14.79 -3.75 15.65
CA THR A 208 14.56 -3.71 14.19
C THR A 208 13.22 -4.32 13.80
N THR A 209 12.80 -5.43 14.41
CA THR A 209 11.44 -5.99 14.20
C THR A 209 10.37 -5.03 14.72
N ALA A 210 10.54 -4.47 15.93
CA ALA A 210 9.63 -3.46 16.46
C ALA A 210 9.53 -2.23 15.54
N ALA A 211 10.65 -1.80 14.97
CA ALA A 211 10.66 -0.70 14.02
C ALA A 211 9.92 -1.03 12.70
N GLU A 212 10.04 -2.25 12.18
CA GLU A 212 9.32 -2.71 10.97
C GLU A 212 7.79 -2.72 11.19
N TRP A 213 7.33 -3.31 12.31
CA TRP A 213 5.93 -3.30 12.70
C TRP A 213 5.41 -1.87 12.92
N SER A 214 6.15 -1.07 13.68
CA SER A 214 5.84 0.34 13.97
C SER A 214 5.69 1.15 12.68
N MET A 215 6.62 0.99 11.74
CA MET A 215 6.56 1.66 10.44
C MET A 215 5.32 1.23 9.66
N SER A 216 5.01 -0.07 9.61
CA SER A 216 3.82 -0.60 8.94
C SER A 216 2.52 -0.05 9.51
N PHE A 217 2.42 0.11 10.83
CA PHE A 217 1.26 0.74 11.47
C PHE A 217 1.09 2.21 11.10
N SER A 218 2.19 2.95 10.92
CA SER A 218 2.13 4.34 10.45
C SER A 218 1.54 4.44 9.03
N PHE A 219 1.86 3.48 8.15
CA PHE A 219 1.23 3.37 6.82
C PHE A 219 -0.27 3.11 6.94
N PHE A 220 -0.69 2.16 7.78
CA PHE A 220 -2.11 1.88 8.00
C PHE A 220 -2.84 3.13 8.50
N GLY A 221 -2.30 3.81 9.51
CA GLY A 221 -2.84 5.07 10.00
C GLY A 221 -2.98 6.11 8.89
N PHE A 222 -1.99 6.21 7.99
CA PHE A 222 -2.00 7.17 6.90
C PHE A 222 -3.09 6.86 5.87
N PHE A 223 -3.20 5.61 5.41
CA PHE A 223 -4.24 5.22 4.45
C PHE A 223 -5.64 5.33 5.05
N LEU A 224 -5.82 5.09 6.36
CA LEU A 224 -7.10 5.34 7.03
C LEU A 224 -7.54 6.80 6.96
N THR A 225 -6.60 7.76 6.85
CA THR A 225 -6.98 9.17 6.64
C THR A 225 -7.69 9.41 5.31
N TYR A 226 -7.53 8.53 4.30
CA TYR A 226 -8.20 8.66 3.01
C TYR A 226 -9.67 8.25 3.02
N ILE A 227 -10.13 7.55 4.06
CA ILE A 227 -11.54 7.16 4.18
C ILE A 227 -12.44 8.36 3.97
N ARG A 228 -12.25 9.43 4.77
CA ARG A 228 -13.08 10.64 4.67
C ARG A 228 -12.90 11.36 3.35
N ASP A 229 -11.69 11.36 2.81
CA ASP A 229 -11.39 12.00 1.53
C ASP A 229 -12.16 11.33 0.37
N PHE A 230 -12.39 10.01 0.45
CA PHE A 230 -12.99 9.23 -0.64
C PHE A 230 -14.51 9.08 -0.52
N GLN A 231 -15.11 9.48 0.62
CA GLN A 231 -16.57 9.39 0.83
C GLN A 231 -17.38 10.18 -0.20
N LYS A 232 -16.81 11.26 -0.76
CA LYS A 232 -17.48 12.13 -1.74
C LYS A 232 -17.04 11.91 -3.18
N ILE A 233 -16.26 10.86 -3.45
CA ILE A 233 -15.77 10.54 -4.80
C ILE A 233 -16.56 9.35 -5.33
N THR A 234 -17.02 9.46 -6.58
CA THR A 234 -17.63 8.33 -7.30
C THR A 234 -16.85 8.06 -8.58
N LEU A 235 -16.63 6.78 -8.88
CA LEU A 235 -16.08 6.34 -10.15
C LEU A 235 -17.25 5.88 -11.03
N ARG A 236 -17.40 6.49 -12.22
CA ARG A 236 -18.31 5.99 -13.26
C ARG A 236 -17.46 5.36 -14.35
N VAL A 237 -17.60 4.05 -14.56
CA VAL A 237 -17.00 3.33 -15.68
C VAL A 237 -18.08 3.21 -16.75
N GLU A 238 -17.81 3.76 -17.93
CA GLU A 238 -18.71 3.71 -19.08
C GLU A 238 -18.02 2.93 -20.20
N ALA A 239 -18.59 1.80 -20.58
CA ALA A 239 -18.12 1.00 -21.71
C ALA A 239 -18.82 1.52 -22.96
N ASN A 240 -18.09 2.29 -23.77
CA ASN A 240 -18.59 2.78 -25.05
C ASN A 240 -18.21 1.79 -26.17
N LEU A 241 -19.22 1.11 -26.71
CA LEU A 241 -19.07 0.23 -27.87
C LEU A 241 -18.99 1.09 -29.14
N HIS A 242 -17.85 1.05 -29.83
CA HIS A 242 -17.65 1.77 -31.09
C HIS A 242 -18.09 0.99 -32.34
N GLY A 243 -18.52 -0.27 -32.16
CA GLY A 243 -18.98 -1.17 -33.20
C GLY A 243 -19.51 -2.47 -32.58
N LEU A 244 -20.25 -3.25 -33.36
CA LEU A 244 -20.71 -4.58 -32.97
C LEU A 244 -19.64 -5.63 -33.27
N THR A 245 -18.74 -5.33 -34.21
CA THR A 245 -17.61 -6.18 -34.59
C THR A 245 -16.29 -5.42 -34.55
N LEU A 246 -15.18 -6.16 -34.44
CA LEU A 246 -13.81 -5.61 -34.50
C LEU A 246 -13.46 -4.94 -35.85
N TYR A 247 -14.31 -5.10 -36.87
CA TYR A 247 -14.10 -4.63 -38.23
C TYR A 247 -15.03 -3.48 -38.63
N ASP A 248 -15.95 -3.06 -37.75
CA ASP A 248 -16.85 -1.95 -38.03
C ASP A 248 -16.06 -0.64 -38.03
N THR A 249 -15.85 -0.07 -39.22
CA THR A 249 -15.12 1.19 -39.41
C THR A 249 -15.98 2.44 -39.21
N VAL A 250 -17.29 2.28 -39.00
CA VAL A 250 -18.27 3.36 -38.86
C VAL A 250 -19.06 3.17 -37.56
N PRO A 251 -19.31 4.23 -36.76
CA PRO A 251 -20.14 4.13 -35.56
C PRO A 251 -21.54 3.64 -35.94
N CYS A 252 -21.84 2.37 -35.66
CA CYS A 252 -23.19 1.84 -35.84
C CYS A 252 -24.04 2.32 -34.65
N PRO A 253 -25.24 2.90 -34.85
CA PRO A 253 -26.09 3.28 -33.74
C PRO A 253 -26.43 2.04 -32.91
N VAL A 254 -25.94 2.02 -31.67
CA VAL A 254 -26.17 0.92 -30.72
C VAL A 254 -27.64 0.92 -30.34
N THR A 255 -28.40 -0.01 -30.89
CA THR A 255 -29.78 -0.29 -30.47
C THR A 255 -29.72 -1.05 -29.14
N ASN A 256 -30.02 -0.36 -28.04
CA ASN A 256 -30.25 -0.96 -26.71
C ASN A 256 -31.76 -1.17 -26.48
N GLU A 257 -32.15 -1.91 -25.45
CA GLU A 257 -33.53 -2.16 -25.00
C GLU A 257 -34.33 -0.87 -24.69
N ARG A 258 -33.65 0.28 -24.58
CA ARG A 258 -34.25 1.61 -24.40
C ARG A 258 -34.45 2.39 -25.71
N SER A 259 -34.05 1.82 -26.85
CA SER A 259 -34.21 2.47 -28.15
C SER A 259 -35.65 2.30 -28.60
N PRO A 260 -36.33 3.38 -29.02
CA PRO A 260 -37.66 3.25 -29.60
C PRO A 260 -37.56 2.39 -30.87
N LEU A 261 -38.30 1.28 -30.89
CA LEU A 261 -38.46 0.43 -32.07
C LEU A 261 -39.26 1.21 -33.13
N LEU A 262 -38.56 1.97 -33.97
CA LEU A 262 -39.02 2.62 -35.21
C LEU A 262 -40.37 3.39 -35.15
N SER A 263 -40.32 4.70 -35.36
CA SER A 263 -41.49 5.44 -35.84
C SER A 263 -41.90 4.89 -37.22
N ARG A 264 -43.11 4.32 -37.30
CA ARG A 264 -43.77 4.01 -38.56
C ARG A 264 -44.14 5.32 -39.25
N ASP A 265 -43.24 5.84 -40.08
CA ASP A 265 -43.62 6.76 -41.15
C ASP A 265 -43.73 5.94 -42.43
N PHE A 266 -44.96 5.46 -42.71
CA PHE A 266 -45.35 5.00 -44.04
C PHE A 266 -46.01 6.19 -44.75
N GLN A 267 -45.39 6.63 -45.84
CA GLN A 267 -45.98 7.47 -46.88
C GLN A 267 -46.56 6.56 -47.97
#